data_AF-A0A962RQP2-F1
#
_entry.id   AF-A0A962RQP2-F1
#
_cell.length_a   1.000
_cell.length_b   1.000
_cell.length_c   1.000
_cell.angle_alpha   90.00
_cell.angle_beta   90.00
_cell.angle_gamma   90.00
#
_symmetry.space_group_name_H-M   'P 1'
#
loop_
_entity.id
_entity.type
_entity.pdbx_description
1 polymer ?
#
loop_
_entity_poly.entity_id
_entity_poly.type
_entity_poly.pdbx_seq_one_letter_code
_entity_poly.pdbx_strand_id
1 'polypeptide(L)'
;MNTPVQETQRAGSGFAGPLTVLIIILVIVGGAFFYVSSLDAEGQEELLYFTQDYLPLFMFTTLAVLLFTGFPVAFILGGLALLYGLIGYVLDVFSLIEFFNFLPRIWGQAAENLVLVAVPAFVFMGVMMERSGVANDLLYCVQVLLKRVPGALALAVTIMGTILAAMTGIIGASVTMMTALALPTMIRQGYNHGLACGTIAASGTLGILIPPSIMLIIMA
;
A
#
# COMPACT_ATOMS: atom_id res chain seq x y z
N MET A 1 34.87 2.82 -28.63
CA MET A 1 34.49 4.24 -28.82
C MET A 1 32.97 4.31 -28.63
N ASN A 2 32.44 4.30 -27.41
CA ASN A 2 32.48 5.36 -26.38
C ASN A 2 32.23 6.75 -26.96
N THR A 3 30.98 7.21 -26.86
CA THR A 3 30.70 8.42 -26.06
C THR A 3 29.43 8.19 -25.22
N PRO A 4 29.43 8.61 -23.94
CA PRO A 4 28.35 8.42 -22.98
C PRO A 4 27.37 9.60 -23.03
N VAL A 5 26.08 9.34 -22.83
CA VAL A 5 25.10 10.39 -22.54
C VAL A 5 25.03 10.53 -21.02
N GLN A 6 25.80 11.47 -20.48
CA GLN A 6 25.69 11.91 -19.09
C GLN A 6 24.60 12.98 -18.95
N GLU A 7 23.77 12.76 -17.93
CA GLU A 7 23.13 13.73 -17.04
C GLU A 7 22.77 15.12 -17.59
N THR A 8 21.45 15.38 -17.61
CA THR A 8 20.96 16.72 -17.26
C THR A 8 19.76 16.57 -16.34
N GLN A 9 20.07 16.68 -15.05
CA GLN A 9 19.27 17.35 -14.02
C GLN A 9 17.83 17.71 -14.40
N ARG A 10 16.88 17.02 -13.79
CA ARG A 10 15.69 17.65 -13.21
C ARG A 10 15.59 17.27 -11.74
N ALA A 11 16.49 17.85 -10.95
CA ALA A 11 16.15 18.24 -9.60
C ALA A 11 15.19 19.43 -9.68
N GLY A 12 14.02 19.33 -9.04
CA GLY A 12 13.12 20.45 -8.81
C GLY A 12 11.76 20.38 -9.52
N SER A 13 10.79 19.72 -8.89
CA SER A 13 9.46 20.31 -8.66
C SER A 13 8.67 19.51 -7.63
N GLY A 14 8.70 19.99 -6.38
CA GLY A 14 7.48 20.10 -5.58
C GLY A 14 6.92 18.88 -4.83
N PHE A 15 7.64 17.77 -4.67
CA PHE A 15 7.22 16.76 -3.69
C PHE A 15 7.76 17.17 -2.32
N ALA A 16 6.96 17.88 -1.53
CA ALA A 16 7.24 18.10 -0.11
C ALA A 16 7.59 16.73 0.50
N GLY A 17 8.82 16.57 0.97
CA GLY A 17 9.32 15.28 1.43
C GLY A 17 8.47 14.75 2.60
N PRO A 18 8.60 13.45 2.94
CA PRO A 18 7.82 12.89 4.02
C PRO A 18 8.10 13.51 5.40
N LEU A 19 9.22 14.20 5.54
CA LEU A 19 9.48 15.03 6.70
C LEU A 19 8.65 16.32 6.71
N THR A 20 8.43 16.95 5.55
CA THR A 20 7.72 18.22 5.46
C THR A 20 6.23 18.07 5.77
N VAL A 21 5.57 17.02 5.28
CA VAL A 21 4.16 16.76 5.60
C VAL A 21 3.99 16.38 7.07
N LEU A 22 4.92 15.58 7.63
CA LEU A 22 4.90 15.24 9.06
C LEU A 22 5.12 16.48 9.95
N ILE A 23 5.99 17.40 9.53
CA ILE A 23 6.17 18.71 10.18
C ILE A 23 4.92 19.58 10.02
N ILE A 24 4.29 19.62 8.86
CA ILE A 24 3.03 20.38 8.65
C ILE A 24 1.92 19.82 9.52
N ILE A 25 1.79 18.49 9.63
CA ILE A 25 0.82 17.85 10.53
C ILE A 25 1.14 18.21 11.98
N LEU A 26 2.39 18.07 12.43
CA LEU A 26 2.80 18.49 13.79
C LEU A 26 2.57 19.98 14.06
N VAL A 27 2.74 20.84 13.07
CA VAL A 27 2.52 22.28 13.18
C VAL A 27 1.02 22.61 13.19
N ILE A 28 0.20 21.94 12.39
CA ILE A 28 -1.27 22.08 12.42
C ILE A 28 -1.81 21.61 13.77
N VAL A 29 -1.27 20.51 14.30
CA VAL A 29 -1.64 19.95 15.61
C VAL A 29 -1.17 20.85 16.75
N GLY A 30 0.06 21.35 16.68
CA GLY A 30 0.61 22.31 17.64
C GLY A 30 -0.13 23.65 17.59
N GLY A 31 -0.58 24.07 16.40
CA GLY A 31 -1.39 25.26 16.19
C GLY A 31 -2.81 25.10 16.73
N ALA A 32 -3.46 23.95 16.49
CA ALA A 32 -4.74 23.60 17.09
C ALA A 32 -4.64 23.51 18.62
N PHE A 33 -3.55 22.95 19.14
CA PHE A 33 -3.23 22.89 20.57
C PHE A 33 -3.10 24.29 21.19
N PHE A 34 -2.38 25.21 20.52
CA PHE A 34 -2.24 26.60 20.98
C PHE A 34 -3.58 27.36 20.96
N TYR A 35 -4.40 27.12 19.94
CA TYR A 35 -5.73 27.73 19.82
C TYR A 35 -6.70 27.24 20.89
N VAL A 36 -6.71 25.93 21.19
CA VAL A 36 -7.55 25.35 22.27
C VAL A 36 -7.08 25.80 23.66
N SER A 37 -5.77 25.95 23.86
CA SER A 37 -5.18 26.38 25.14
C SER A 37 -5.32 27.88 25.41
N SER A 38 -5.76 28.67 24.43
CA SER A 38 -5.93 30.13 24.55
C SER A 38 -7.39 30.58 24.69
N LEU A 39 -8.34 29.65 24.74
CA LEU A 39 -9.77 29.91 24.92
C LEU A 39 -10.19 29.91 26.40
N ASP A 40 -11.20 30.72 26.70
CA ASP A 40 -11.78 30.89 28.04
C ASP A 40 -12.56 29.63 28.49
N ALA A 41 -12.70 29.42 29.81
CA ALA A 41 -13.17 28.15 30.38
C ALA A 41 -14.55 27.68 29.89
N GLU A 42 -15.46 28.61 29.55
CA GLU A 42 -16.79 28.28 28.98
C GLU A 42 -16.73 27.90 27.50
N GLY A 43 -15.78 28.47 26.73
CA GLY A 43 -15.56 28.10 25.32
C GLY A 43 -14.83 26.77 25.15
N GLN A 44 -14.10 26.34 26.18
CA GLN A 44 -13.49 25.00 26.22
C GLN A 44 -14.56 23.91 26.38
N GLU A 45 -15.60 24.10 27.21
CA GLU A 45 -16.66 23.12 27.42
C GLU A 45 -17.57 22.90 26.20
N GLU A 46 -17.92 23.96 25.46
CA GLU A 46 -18.76 23.84 24.25
C GLU A 46 -18.00 23.16 23.09
N LEU A 47 -16.71 23.47 22.93
CA LEU A 47 -15.84 22.76 21.98
C LEU A 47 -15.56 21.32 22.43
N LEU A 48 -15.46 21.03 23.73
CA LEU A 48 -15.30 19.68 24.26
C LEU A 48 -16.48 18.79 23.88
N TYR A 49 -17.71 19.26 24.10
CA TYR A 49 -18.92 18.50 23.79
C TYR A 49 -19.09 18.25 22.28
N PHE A 50 -18.88 19.27 21.45
CA PHE A 50 -18.95 19.12 19.99
C PHE A 50 -17.82 18.26 19.44
N THR A 51 -16.60 18.39 19.99
CA THR A 51 -15.46 17.62 19.52
C THR A 51 -15.59 16.16 19.92
N GLN A 52 -16.16 15.82 21.08
CA GLN A 52 -16.31 14.43 21.54
C GLN A 52 -17.21 13.59 20.63
N ASP A 53 -18.32 14.14 20.12
CA ASP A 53 -19.24 13.43 19.21
C ASP A 53 -18.70 13.33 17.77
N TYR A 54 -17.96 14.35 17.31
CA TYR A 54 -17.46 14.41 15.92
C TYR A 54 -15.98 14.03 15.77
N LEU A 55 -15.24 13.75 16.86
CA LEU A 55 -13.83 13.35 16.82
C LEU A 55 -13.58 12.17 15.86
N PRO A 56 -14.38 11.08 15.89
CA PRO A 56 -14.15 9.94 15.00
C PRO A 56 -14.37 10.30 13.53
N LEU A 57 -15.30 11.21 13.24
CA LEU A 57 -15.56 11.69 11.88
C LEU A 57 -14.38 12.53 11.36
N PHE A 58 -13.82 13.39 12.21
CA PHE A 58 -12.60 14.14 11.89
C PHE A 58 -11.40 13.22 11.71
N MET A 59 -11.22 12.20 12.56
CA MET A 59 -10.18 11.17 12.41
C MET A 59 -10.28 10.44 11.06
N PHE A 60 -11.48 10.01 10.71
CA PHE A 60 -11.70 9.28 9.46
C PHE A 60 -11.48 10.18 8.24
N THR A 61 -11.95 11.43 8.30
CA THR A 61 -11.81 12.40 7.19
C THR A 61 -10.35 12.79 6.98
N THR A 62 -9.60 13.05 8.05
CA THR A 62 -8.17 13.36 7.96
C THR A 62 -7.35 12.18 7.46
N LEU A 63 -7.69 10.96 7.89
CA LEU A 63 -7.11 9.73 7.34
C LEU A 63 -7.37 9.60 5.83
N ALA A 64 -8.61 9.82 5.39
CA ALA A 64 -8.97 9.73 3.98
C ALA A 64 -8.18 10.73 3.13
N VAL A 65 -8.08 11.99 3.56
CA VAL A 65 -7.31 13.02 2.86
C VAL A 65 -5.82 12.69 2.83
N LEU A 66 -5.25 12.22 3.95
CA LEU A 66 -3.84 11.86 4.02
C LEU A 66 -3.49 10.65 3.15
N LEU A 67 -4.38 9.68 2.99
CA LEU A 67 -4.15 8.56 2.09
C LEU A 67 -3.95 9.01 0.63
N PHE A 68 -4.63 10.07 0.18
CA PHE A 68 -4.46 10.60 -1.17
C PHE A 68 -3.13 11.35 -1.38
N THR A 69 -2.40 11.71 -0.31
CA THR A 69 -1.08 12.34 -0.45
C THR A 69 0.03 11.37 -0.91
N GLY A 70 -0.26 10.08 -1.02
CA GLY A 70 0.70 9.07 -1.50
C GLY A 70 1.77 8.70 -0.46
N PHE A 71 1.59 9.10 0.80
CA PHE A 71 2.47 8.73 1.89
C PHE A 71 2.35 7.25 2.26
N PRO A 72 3.41 6.61 2.78
CA PRO A 72 3.30 5.24 3.26
C PRO A 72 2.27 5.15 4.39
N VAL A 73 1.28 4.29 4.19
CA VAL A 73 0.08 4.16 5.06
C VAL A 73 0.44 3.89 6.52
N ALA A 74 1.52 3.15 6.78
CA ALA A 74 1.97 2.85 8.14
C ALA A 74 2.26 4.13 8.96
N PHE A 75 2.91 5.14 8.35
CA PHE A 75 3.21 6.39 9.03
C PHE A 75 1.95 7.26 9.21
N ILE A 76 1.02 7.22 8.26
CA ILE A 76 -0.27 7.92 8.38
C ILE A 76 -1.07 7.35 9.55
N LEU A 77 -1.23 6.03 9.61
CA LEU A 77 -1.99 5.37 10.68
C LEU A 77 -1.34 5.57 12.05
N GLY A 78 -0.03 5.37 12.17
CA GLY A 78 0.68 5.59 13.43
C GLY A 78 0.66 7.06 13.86
N GLY A 79 0.90 7.98 12.92
CA GLY A 79 0.88 9.42 13.18
C GLY A 79 -0.50 9.91 13.62
N LEU A 80 -1.56 9.51 12.93
CA LEU A 80 -2.93 9.85 13.30
C LEU A 80 -3.34 9.23 14.64
N ALA A 81 -2.95 7.99 14.92
CA ALA A 81 -3.22 7.35 16.21
C ALA A 81 -2.57 8.12 17.38
N LEU A 82 -1.31 8.55 17.24
CA LEU A 82 -0.61 9.35 18.26
C LEU A 82 -1.23 10.75 18.40
N LEU A 83 -1.52 11.39 17.28
CA LEU A 83 -2.07 12.75 17.21
C LEU A 83 -3.45 12.82 17.86
N TYR A 84 -4.37 11.97 17.43
CA TYR A 84 -5.71 11.94 17.99
C TYR A 84 -5.77 11.30 19.38
N GLY A 85 -4.82 10.42 19.72
CA GLY A 85 -4.62 9.96 21.09
C GLY A 85 -4.22 11.09 22.04
N LEU A 86 -3.33 11.99 21.61
CA LEU A 86 -2.95 13.18 22.37
C LEU A 86 -4.10 14.19 22.50
N ILE A 87 -4.83 14.44 21.41
CA ILE A 87 -6.02 15.31 21.44
C ILE A 87 -7.08 14.73 22.39
N GLY A 88 -7.36 13.43 22.30
CA GLY A 88 -8.33 12.77 23.18
C GLY A 88 -7.93 12.74 24.65
N TYR A 89 -6.63 12.73 24.97
CA TYR A 89 -6.15 12.93 26.33
C TYR A 89 -6.40 14.35 26.86
N VAL A 90 -6.13 15.37 26.04
CA VAL A 90 -6.38 16.78 26.44
C VAL A 90 -7.87 17.05 26.62
N LEU A 91 -8.72 16.37 25.84
CA LEU A 91 -10.17 16.52 25.91
C LEU A 91 -10.82 15.65 27.01
N ASP A 92 -10.03 14.99 27.87
CA ASP A 92 -10.47 14.07 28.92
C ASP A 92 -11.35 12.90 28.42
N VAL A 93 -11.28 12.60 27.12
CA VAL A 93 -12.00 11.49 26.45
C VAL A 93 -11.24 10.16 26.64
N PHE A 94 -9.91 10.22 26.72
CA PHE A 94 -9.03 9.06 26.92
C PHE A 94 -8.11 9.23 28.13
N SER A 95 -8.01 8.20 28.95
CA SER A 95 -7.05 8.16 30.05
C SER A 95 -5.64 7.79 29.55
N LEU A 96 -4.61 8.36 30.18
CA LEU A 96 -3.20 8.05 29.87
C LEU A 96 -2.87 6.55 29.95
N ILE A 97 -3.61 5.81 30.78
CA ILE A 97 -3.49 4.35 30.93
C ILE A 97 -3.91 3.59 29.66
N GLU A 98 -4.88 4.12 28.91
CA GLU A 98 -5.33 3.54 27.64
C GLU A 98 -4.31 3.77 26.53
N PHE A 99 -3.52 4.84 26.64
CA PHE A 99 -2.39 5.06 25.75
C PHE A 99 -1.36 3.95 25.87
N PHE A 100 -1.11 3.40 27.07
CA PHE A 100 -0.19 2.27 27.30
C PHE A 100 -0.69 0.93 26.76
N ASN A 101 -1.97 0.82 26.37
CA ASN A 101 -2.53 -0.41 25.81
C ASN A 101 -1.95 -0.77 24.43
N PHE A 102 -1.17 0.12 23.79
CA PHE A 102 -0.43 -0.20 22.57
C PHE A 102 0.68 -1.24 22.80
N LEU A 103 1.32 -1.26 23.97
CA LEU A 103 2.44 -2.17 24.28
C LEU A 103 1.99 -3.64 24.30
N PRO A 104 0.93 -4.00 25.05
CA PRO A 104 0.36 -5.35 25.02
C PRO A 104 -0.18 -5.72 23.63
N ARG A 105 -0.67 -4.75 22.87
CA ARG A 105 -1.20 -4.99 21.52
C ARG A 105 -0.09 -5.32 20.52
N ILE A 106 1.02 -4.59 20.57
CA ILE A 106 2.19 -4.87 19.73
C ILE A 106 2.82 -6.20 20.11
N TRP A 107 3.08 -6.43 21.39
CA TRP A 107 3.74 -7.67 21.83
C TRP A 107 2.83 -8.89 21.74
N GLY A 108 1.60 -8.80 22.24
CA GLY A 108 0.66 -9.92 22.31
C GLY A 108 -0.08 -10.23 21.00
N GLN A 109 -0.16 -9.30 20.04
CA GLN A 109 -0.83 -9.57 18.75
C GLN A 109 0.10 -9.53 17.53
N ALA A 110 1.19 -8.75 17.55
CA ALA A 110 2.10 -8.66 16.40
C ALA A 110 3.41 -9.44 16.61
N ALA A 111 4.04 -9.37 17.78
CA ALA A 111 5.33 -10.05 17.98
C ALA A 111 5.20 -11.57 18.13
N GLU A 112 4.15 -12.05 18.80
CA GLU A 112 3.91 -13.48 19.03
C GLU A 112 3.22 -14.18 17.85
N ASN A 113 2.76 -13.42 16.86
CA ASN A 113 1.98 -13.98 15.77
C ASN A 113 2.88 -14.64 14.71
N LEU A 114 2.95 -15.97 14.75
CA LEU A 114 3.70 -16.81 13.81
C LEU A 114 3.27 -16.62 12.35
N VAL A 115 2.05 -16.13 12.11
CA VAL A 115 1.53 -15.81 10.77
C VAL A 115 2.36 -14.71 10.11
N LEU A 116 2.87 -13.74 10.87
CA LEU A 116 3.69 -12.65 10.34
C LEU A 116 5.07 -13.14 9.86
N VAL A 117 5.56 -14.28 10.37
CA VAL A 117 6.80 -14.93 9.88
C VAL A 117 6.61 -15.49 8.46
N ALA A 118 5.37 -15.82 8.06
CA ALA A 118 5.09 -16.25 6.70
C ALA A 118 5.31 -15.12 5.69
N VAL A 119 5.08 -13.85 6.04
CA VAL A 119 5.16 -12.72 5.10
C VAL A 119 6.55 -12.59 4.45
N PRO A 120 7.68 -12.54 5.20
CA PRO A 120 9.01 -12.54 4.60
C PRO A 120 9.32 -13.80 3.78
N ALA A 121 8.87 -14.97 4.23
CA ALA A 121 9.09 -16.23 3.52
C ALA A 121 8.36 -16.24 2.15
N PHE A 122 7.14 -15.69 2.09
CA PHE A 122 6.38 -15.51 0.85
C PHE A 122 7.04 -14.51 -0.10
N VAL A 123 7.50 -13.37 0.42
CA VAL A 123 8.24 -12.40 -0.38
C VAL A 123 9.53 -13.02 -0.94
N PHE A 124 10.26 -13.79 -0.13
CA PHE A 124 11.45 -14.51 -0.56
C PHE A 124 11.15 -15.50 -1.69
N MET A 125 10.11 -16.33 -1.55
CA MET A 125 9.68 -17.26 -2.60
C MET A 125 9.34 -16.52 -3.90
N GLY A 126 8.57 -15.43 -3.82
CA GLY A 126 8.20 -14.60 -4.96
C GLY A 126 9.42 -14.05 -5.71
N VAL A 127 10.38 -13.48 -4.96
CA VAL A 127 11.61 -12.93 -5.53
C VAL A 127 12.50 -14.02 -6.13
N MET A 128 12.63 -15.18 -5.48
CA MET A 128 13.40 -16.31 -6.02
C MET A 128 12.81 -16.87 -7.31
N MET A 129 11.47 -16.97 -7.41
CA MET A 129 10.80 -17.38 -8.64
C MET A 129 11.03 -16.39 -9.78
N GLU A 130 10.98 -15.09 -9.50
CA GLU A 130 11.26 -14.05 -10.49
C GLU A 130 12.73 -14.11 -10.95
N ARG A 131 13.67 -14.21 -10.00
CA ARG A 131 15.11 -14.20 -10.28
C ARG A 131 15.63 -15.48 -10.95
N SER A 132 14.95 -16.60 -10.76
CA SER A 132 15.33 -17.89 -11.38
C SER A 132 14.95 -18.00 -12.86
N GLY A 133 14.18 -17.06 -13.41
CA GLY A 133 13.75 -17.08 -14.80
C GLY A 133 12.62 -18.06 -15.12
N VAL A 134 12.19 -18.87 -14.13
CA VAL A 134 11.11 -19.86 -14.27
C VAL A 134 9.82 -19.23 -14.77
N ALA A 135 9.52 -17.98 -14.38
CA ALA A 135 8.36 -17.26 -14.85
C ALA A 135 8.33 -17.07 -16.38
N ASN A 136 9.49 -16.86 -17.02
CA ASN A 136 9.58 -16.71 -18.48
C ASN A 136 9.35 -18.04 -19.18
N ASP A 137 9.98 -19.11 -18.68
CA ASP A 137 9.85 -20.45 -19.26
C ASP A 137 8.41 -20.96 -19.13
N LEU A 138 7.76 -20.68 -18.00
CA LEU A 138 6.38 -21.05 -17.78
C LEU A 138 5.44 -20.27 -18.72
N LEU A 139 5.68 -18.97 -18.95
CA LEU A 139 4.92 -18.17 -19.91
C LEU A 139 5.05 -18.72 -21.32
N TYR A 140 6.26 -19.10 -21.74
CA TYR A 140 6.50 -19.73 -23.03
C TYR A 140 5.77 -21.08 -23.13
N CYS A 141 5.85 -21.94 -22.12
CA CYS A 141 5.16 -23.23 -22.08
C CYS A 141 3.65 -23.08 -22.21
N VAL A 142 3.04 -22.13 -21.49
CA VAL A 142 1.59 -21.87 -21.56
C VAL A 142 1.19 -21.33 -22.93
N GLN A 143 2.00 -20.46 -23.55
CA GLN A 143 1.77 -20.00 -24.92
C GLN A 143 1.81 -21.15 -25.93
N VAL A 144 2.78 -22.07 -25.80
CA VAL A 144 2.90 -23.24 -26.68
C VAL A 144 1.69 -24.17 -26.49
N LEU A 145 1.26 -24.42 -25.25
CA LEU A 145 0.08 -25.22 -24.93
C LEU A 145 -1.20 -24.62 -25.53
N LEU A 146 -1.34 -23.29 -25.48
CA LEU A 146 -2.53 -22.59 -25.96
C LEU A 146 -2.48 -22.20 -27.44
N LYS A 147 -1.44 -22.56 -28.19
CA LYS A 147 -1.21 -22.14 -29.59
C LYS A 147 -2.40 -22.32 -30.53
N ARG A 148 -3.28 -23.30 -30.26
CA ARG A 148 -4.47 -23.60 -31.07
C ARG A 148 -5.71 -22.76 -30.73
N VAL A 149 -5.67 -21.97 -29.66
CA VAL A 149 -6.81 -21.19 -29.17
C VAL A 149 -6.78 -19.76 -29.75
N PRO A 150 -7.88 -19.25 -30.34
CA PRO A 150 -7.94 -17.85 -30.73
C PRO A 150 -7.82 -16.97 -29.47
N GLY A 151 -6.86 -16.05 -29.44
CA GLY A 151 -6.57 -15.26 -28.24
C GLY A 151 -5.57 -15.90 -27.26
N ALA A 152 -4.85 -16.95 -27.68
CA ALA A 152 -3.90 -17.72 -26.86
C ALA A 152 -2.95 -16.87 -26.02
N LEU A 153 -2.45 -15.76 -26.57
CA LEU A 153 -1.50 -14.91 -25.86
C LEU A 153 -2.14 -14.19 -24.68
N ALA A 154 -3.32 -13.60 -24.86
CA ALA A 154 -4.05 -12.97 -23.75
C ALA A 154 -4.37 -14.00 -22.67
N LEU A 155 -4.84 -15.19 -23.07
CA LEU A 155 -5.18 -16.26 -22.13
C LEU A 155 -3.97 -16.80 -21.38
N ALA A 156 -2.81 -16.91 -22.06
CA ALA A 156 -1.55 -17.26 -21.44
C ALA A 156 -1.10 -16.23 -20.41
N VAL A 157 -1.26 -14.94 -20.71
CA VAL A 157 -0.98 -13.84 -19.78
C VAL A 157 -1.91 -13.90 -18.58
N THR A 158 -3.19 -14.21 -18.75
CA THR A 158 -4.12 -14.33 -17.62
C THR A 158 -3.74 -15.47 -16.68
N ILE A 159 -3.44 -16.65 -17.22
CA ILE A 159 -3.04 -17.83 -16.43
C ILE A 159 -1.70 -17.60 -15.75
N MET A 160 -0.73 -17.03 -16.45
CA MET A 160 0.57 -16.73 -15.88
C MET A 160 0.48 -15.64 -14.82
N GLY A 161 -0.30 -14.59 -15.10
CA GLY A 161 -0.58 -13.52 -14.15
C GLY A 161 -1.23 -14.06 -12.89
N THR A 162 -2.20 -14.98 -12.98
CA THR A 162 -2.84 -15.57 -11.80
C THR A 162 -1.87 -16.44 -10.99
N ILE A 163 -1.09 -17.31 -11.63
CA ILE A 163 -0.11 -18.18 -10.97
C ILE A 163 0.97 -17.34 -10.27
N LEU A 164 1.52 -16.35 -10.96
CA LEU A 164 2.57 -15.49 -10.44
C LEU A 164 2.07 -14.58 -9.31
N ALA A 165 0.86 -14.02 -9.47
CA ALA A 165 0.24 -13.18 -8.46
C ALA A 165 -0.18 -13.97 -7.21
N ALA A 166 -0.60 -15.23 -7.36
CA ALA A 166 -0.92 -16.11 -6.22
C ALA A 166 0.29 -16.33 -5.31
N MET A 167 1.47 -16.59 -5.90
CA MET A 167 2.70 -16.83 -5.12
C MET A 167 3.30 -15.56 -4.52
N THR A 168 3.16 -14.41 -5.20
CA THR A 168 3.75 -13.14 -4.73
C THR A 168 2.85 -12.37 -3.77
N GLY A 169 1.52 -12.52 -3.87
CA GLY A 169 0.55 -11.85 -3.00
C GLY A 169 0.52 -10.32 -3.11
N ILE A 170 1.28 -9.73 -4.04
CA ILE A 170 1.46 -8.28 -4.21
C ILE A 170 1.09 -7.89 -5.64
N ILE A 171 -0.01 -7.14 -5.79
CA ILE A 171 -0.54 -6.71 -7.10
C ILE A 171 0.49 -5.85 -7.86
N GLY A 172 1.10 -4.88 -7.18
CA GLY A 172 1.96 -3.89 -7.84
C GLY A 172 3.22 -4.50 -8.48
N ALA A 173 3.90 -5.40 -7.78
CA ALA A 173 5.11 -6.04 -8.28
C ALA A 173 4.81 -6.99 -9.46
N SER A 174 3.81 -7.85 -9.31
CA SER A 174 3.43 -8.84 -10.32
C SER A 174 2.91 -8.19 -11.61
N VAL A 175 2.07 -7.15 -11.52
CA VAL A 175 1.58 -6.40 -12.68
C VAL A 175 2.72 -5.70 -13.41
N THR A 176 3.65 -5.07 -12.67
CA THR A 176 4.80 -4.39 -13.28
C THR A 176 5.70 -5.36 -14.03
N MET A 177 5.98 -6.53 -13.44
CA MET A 177 6.75 -7.60 -14.07
C MET A 177 6.05 -8.13 -15.34
N MET A 178 4.76 -8.50 -15.24
CA MET A 178 3.99 -8.98 -16.39
C MET A 178 3.87 -7.91 -17.48
N THR A 179 3.79 -6.64 -17.12
CA THR A 179 3.82 -5.53 -18.08
C THR A 179 5.15 -5.51 -18.84
N ALA A 180 6.29 -5.63 -18.15
CA ALA A 180 7.60 -5.66 -18.79
C ALA A 180 7.80 -6.87 -19.72
N LEU A 181 7.21 -8.03 -19.37
CA LEU A 181 7.39 -9.29 -20.11
C LEU A 181 6.36 -9.49 -21.24
N ALA A 182 5.08 -9.25 -20.96
CA ALA A 182 3.98 -9.62 -21.84
C ALA A 182 3.53 -8.47 -22.76
N LEU A 183 3.53 -7.22 -22.29
CA LEU A 183 3.05 -6.08 -23.07
C LEU A 183 3.77 -5.92 -24.42
N PRO A 184 5.12 -5.90 -24.51
CA PRO A 184 5.80 -5.75 -25.79
C PRO A 184 5.49 -6.91 -26.75
N THR A 185 5.30 -8.12 -26.22
CA THR A 185 4.97 -9.32 -27.00
C THR A 185 3.54 -9.26 -27.54
N MET A 186 2.58 -8.79 -26.74
CA MET A 186 1.17 -8.59 -27.16
C MET A 186 1.03 -7.55 -28.26
N ILE A 187 1.73 -6.42 -28.14
CA ILE A 187 1.70 -5.36 -29.16
C ILE A 187 2.32 -5.85 -30.48
N ARG A 188 3.43 -6.59 -30.42
CA ARG A 188 4.04 -7.21 -31.63
C ARG A 188 3.13 -8.21 -32.33
N GLN A 189 2.25 -8.87 -31.60
CA GLN A 189 1.25 -9.81 -32.15
C GLN A 189 -0.05 -9.12 -32.59
N GLY A 190 -0.13 -7.78 -32.55
CA GLY A 190 -1.28 -7.03 -33.05
C GLY A 190 -2.44 -6.88 -32.08
N TYR A 191 -2.25 -7.13 -30.78
CA TYR A 191 -3.28 -6.86 -29.78
C TYR A 191 -3.50 -5.34 -29.62
N ASN A 192 -4.76 -4.95 -29.42
CA ASN A 192 -5.09 -3.58 -29.04
C ASN A 192 -4.46 -3.23 -27.68
N HIS A 193 -3.90 -2.03 -27.55
CA HIS A 193 -3.26 -1.54 -26.34
C HIS A 193 -4.16 -1.63 -25.10
N GLY A 194 -5.45 -1.29 -25.24
CA GLY A 194 -6.42 -1.36 -24.14
C GLY A 194 -6.69 -2.79 -23.68
N LEU A 195 -6.76 -3.74 -24.63
CA LEU A 195 -6.93 -5.16 -24.31
C LEU A 195 -5.69 -5.72 -23.62
N ALA A 196 -4.48 -5.38 -24.11
CA ALA A 196 -3.23 -5.83 -23.50
C ALA A 196 -3.06 -5.30 -22.07
N CYS A 197 -3.21 -3.99 -21.86
CA CYS A 197 -3.11 -3.40 -20.52
C CYS A 197 -4.21 -3.90 -19.58
N GLY A 198 -5.46 -3.98 -20.07
CA GLY A 198 -6.60 -4.45 -19.29
C GLY A 198 -6.45 -5.91 -18.86
N THR A 199 -6.01 -6.80 -19.75
CA THR A 199 -5.78 -8.22 -19.44
C THR A 199 -4.63 -8.40 -18.44
N ILE A 200 -3.52 -7.68 -18.59
CA ILE A 200 -2.40 -7.71 -17.64
C ILE A 200 -2.85 -7.20 -16.27
N ALA A 201 -3.50 -6.03 -16.22
CA ALA A 201 -4.00 -5.46 -14.97
C ALA A 201 -5.01 -6.37 -14.26
N ALA A 202 -5.99 -6.91 -15.01
CA ALA A 202 -6.97 -7.84 -14.46
C ALA A 202 -6.31 -9.13 -13.94
N SER A 203 -5.39 -9.71 -14.71
CA SER A 203 -4.69 -10.96 -14.34
C SER A 203 -3.92 -10.85 -13.04
N GLY A 204 -3.25 -9.71 -12.79
CA GLY A 204 -2.49 -9.48 -11.57
C GLY A 204 -3.37 -9.33 -10.32
N THR A 205 -4.62 -8.90 -10.48
CA THR A 205 -5.58 -8.80 -9.35
C THR A 205 -6.21 -10.14 -8.96
N LEU A 206 -6.31 -11.09 -9.90
CA LEU A 206 -6.91 -12.41 -9.65
C LEU A 206 -6.09 -13.27 -8.67
N GLY A 207 -4.78 -13.08 -8.61
CA GLY A 207 -3.91 -13.90 -7.75
C GLY A 207 -4.16 -13.72 -6.25
N ILE A 208 -4.75 -12.60 -5.82
CA ILE A 208 -5.12 -12.41 -4.40
C ILE A 208 -6.11 -13.49 -3.94
N LEU A 209 -6.97 -13.97 -4.84
CA LEU A 209 -8.05 -14.90 -4.57
C LEU A 209 -7.61 -16.36 -4.45
N ILE A 210 -6.38 -16.70 -4.86
CA ILE A 210 -5.88 -18.09 -4.84
C ILE A 210 -5.00 -18.27 -3.59
N PRO A 211 -5.41 -19.11 -2.61
CA PRO A 211 -4.54 -19.50 -1.51
C PRO A 211 -3.28 -20.22 -2.05
N PRO A 212 -2.07 -19.98 -1.52
CA PRO A 212 -1.70 -19.20 -0.34
C PRO A 212 -1.21 -17.78 -0.70
N SER A 213 -2.04 -16.76 -0.50
CA SER A 213 -1.66 -15.35 -0.72
C SER A 213 -1.42 -14.65 0.62
N ILE A 214 -0.48 -13.69 0.66
CA ILE A 214 -0.18 -12.89 1.86
C ILE A 214 -1.46 -12.28 2.46
N MET A 215 -2.37 -11.82 1.62
CA MET A 215 -3.63 -11.24 2.08
C MET A 215 -4.55 -12.26 2.78
N LEU A 216 -4.66 -13.48 2.26
CA LEU A 216 -5.43 -14.55 2.91
C LEU A 216 -4.79 -15.01 4.21
N ILE A 217 -3.46 -15.02 4.28
CA ILE A 217 -2.69 -15.37 5.49
C ILE A 217 -2.93 -14.32 6.58
N ILE A 218 -2.94 -13.03 6.25
CA ILE A 218 -3.15 -11.95 7.24
C ILE A 218 -4.61 -11.88 7.70
N MET A 219 -5.57 -12.28 6.87
CA MET A 219 -7.00 -12.29 7.23
C MET A 219 -7.45 -13.52 8.03
N ALA A 220 -6.64 -14.59 8.08
CA ALA A 220 -6.93 -15.84 8.78
C ALA A 220 -6.43 -15.80 10.24
#